data_AF-Q1N984-F1
#
_entry.id   AF-Q1N984-F1
#
_cell.length_a   1.000
_cell.length_b   1.000
_cell.length_c   1.000
_cell.angle_alpha   90.00
_cell.angle_beta   90.00
_cell.angle_gamma   90.00
#
_symmetry.space_group_name_H-M   'P 1'
#
loop_
_entity.id
_entity.type
_entity.pdbx_description
1 polymer ?
#
loop_
_entity_poly.entity_id
_entity_poly.type
_entity_poly.pdbx_seq_one_letter_code
_entity_poly.pdbx_strand_id
1 'polypeptide(L)'
;MRHDPMMAIQADLMRRVDSLAGERGHVSALRLHDEVDQIRHIARAFHLDEVEGLAGTLESALSLHGLGPVVLSYLDRMREAIGAHALPPMIPAPMGAAVVPLRA
;
A
#
# COMPACT_ATOMS: atom_id res chain seq x y z
N MET A 1 -8.67 -23.30 14.87
CA MET A 1 -7.66 -22.34 14.40
C MET A 1 -8.28 -20.96 14.52
N ARG A 2 -7.85 -20.13 15.47
CA ARG A 2 -8.30 -18.72 15.57
C ARG A 2 -7.69 -17.99 14.37
N HIS A 3 -8.51 -17.62 13.39
CA HIS A 3 -8.09 -16.62 12.40
C HIS A 3 -7.88 -15.34 13.16
N ASP A 4 -6.66 -14.82 13.15
CA ASP A 4 -6.41 -13.49 13.68
C ASP A 4 -7.18 -12.49 12.81
N PRO A 5 -8.09 -11.67 13.37
CA PRO A 5 -8.93 -10.78 12.59
C PRO A 5 -8.09 -9.80 11.75
N MET A 6 -6.90 -9.40 12.24
CA MET A 6 -5.98 -8.53 11.50
C MET A 6 -5.46 -9.20 10.23
N MET A 7 -5.09 -10.49 10.31
CA MET A 7 -4.66 -11.25 9.13
C MET A 7 -5.78 -11.37 8.08
N ALA A 8 -7.03 -11.52 8.52
CA ALA A 8 -8.17 -11.57 7.60
C ALA A 8 -8.37 -10.24 6.85
N ILE A 9 -8.17 -9.10 7.53
CA ILE A 9 -8.26 -7.76 6.95
C ILE A 9 -7.13 -7.51 5.96
N GLN A 10 -5.89 -7.84 6.33
CA GLN A 10 -4.73 -7.70 5.44
C GLN A 10 -4.90 -8.57 4.18
N ALA A 11 -5.40 -9.80 4.33
CA ALA A 11 -5.71 -10.66 3.19
C ALA A 11 -6.83 -10.10 2.30
N ASP A 12 -7.83 -9.43 2.87
CA ASP A 12 -8.87 -8.75 2.09
C ASP A 12 -8.30 -7.57 1.29
N LEU A 13 -7.53 -6.69 1.94
CA LEU A 13 -6.86 -5.57 1.31
C LEU A 13 -5.92 -6.03 0.19
N MET A 14 -5.11 -7.05 0.45
CA MET A 14 -4.21 -7.65 -0.54
C MET A 14 -4.98 -8.15 -1.76
N ARG A 15 -6.09 -8.86 -1.54
CA ARG A 15 -6.94 -9.37 -2.63
C ARG A 15 -7.52 -8.23 -3.48
N ARG A 16 -7.97 -7.14 -2.86
CA ARG A 16 -8.52 -5.97 -3.57
C ARG A 16 -7.45 -5.29 -4.43
N VAL A 17 -6.28 -5.04 -3.86
CA VAL A 17 -5.13 -4.44 -4.57
C VAL A 17 -4.69 -5.33 -5.74
N ASP A 18 -4.53 -6.63 -5.51
CA ASP A 18 -4.15 -7.59 -6.56
C ASP A 18 -5.21 -7.70 -7.65
N SER A 19 -6.51 -7.63 -7.29
CA SER A 19 -7.60 -7.60 -8.27
C SER A 19 -7.53 -6.35 -9.14
N LEU A 20 -7.29 -5.16 -8.56
CA LEU A 20 -7.14 -3.92 -9.32
C LEU A 20 -5.93 -3.96 -10.26
N ALA A 21 -4.80 -4.47 -9.78
CA ALA A 21 -3.58 -4.62 -10.58
C ALA A 21 -3.77 -5.63 -11.73
N GLY A 22 -4.53 -6.71 -11.49
CA GLY A 22 -4.85 -7.74 -12.47
C GLY A 22 -5.69 -7.25 -13.65
N GLU A 23 -6.53 -6.22 -13.45
CA GLU A 23 -7.44 -5.70 -14.48
C GLU A 23 -6.71 -4.82 -15.52
N ARG A 24 -5.43 -4.47 -15.32
CA ARG A 24 -4.52 -3.81 -16.29
C ARG A 24 -5.11 -2.66 -17.12
N GLY A 25 -6.01 -1.86 -16.53
CA GLY A 25 -6.63 -0.71 -17.21
C GLY A 25 -8.01 -0.96 -17.84
N HIS A 26 -8.60 -2.15 -17.65
CA HIS A 26 -9.99 -2.45 -18.05
C HIS A 26 -11.02 -2.03 -16.99
N VAL A 27 -10.57 -1.57 -15.83
CA VAL A 27 -11.41 -1.03 -14.76
C VAL A 27 -11.88 0.38 -15.12
N SER A 28 -13.19 0.62 -15.03
CA SER A 28 -13.75 1.97 -15.18
C SER A 28 -13.22 2.91 -14.09
N ALA A 29 -13.10 4.20 -14.40
CA ALA A 29 -12.62 5.21 -13.46
C ALA A 29 -13.47 5.26 -12.18
N LEU A 30 -14.80 5.16 -12.32
CA LEU A 30 -15.72 5.13 -11.18
C LEU A 30 -15.43 3.94 -10.25
N ARG A 31 -15.32 2.73 -10.81
CA ARG A 31 -14.99 1.53 -10.05
C ARG A 31 -13.63 1.63 -9.36
N LEU A 32 -12.64 2.26 -10.02
CA LEU A 32 -11.34 2.46 -9.39
C LEU A 32 -11.43 3.42 -8.20
N HIS A 33 -12.17 4.52 -8.34
CA HIS A 33 -12.38 5.46 -7.24
C HIS A 33 -13.07 4.81 -6.05
N ASP A 34 -14.14 4.04 -6.28
CA ASP A 34 -14.84 3.29 -5.22
C ASP A 34 -13.90 2.31 -4.48
N GLU A 35 -13.11 1.52 -5.22
CA GLU A 35 -12.19 0.57 -4.59
C GLU A 35 -11.05 1.25 -3.82
N VAL A 36 -10.49 2.34 -4.36
CA VAL A 36 -9.43 3.11 -3.68
C VAL A 36 -9.99 3.79 -2.42
N ASP A 37 -11.20 4.34 -2.45
CA ASP A 37 -11.86 4.89 -1.26
C ASP A 37 -12.12 3.82 -0.21
N GLN A 38 -12.58 2.64 -0.64
CA GLN A 38 -12.82 1.52 0.28
C GLN A 38 -11.51 0.99 0.91
N ILE A 39 -10.42 0.90 0.14
CA ILE A 39 -9.08 0.59 0.66
C ILE A 39 -8.66 1.62 1.71
N ARG A 40 -8.81 2.92 1.41
CA ARG A 40 -8.50 4.01 2.36
C ARG A 40 -9.31 3.89 3.64
N HIS A 41 -10.63 3.66 3.52
CA HIS A 41 -11.53 3.55 4.66
C HIS A 41 -11.15 2.39 5.58
N ILE A 42 -10.86 1.21 5.01
CA ILE A 42 -10.43 0.04 5.78
C ILE A 42 -9.06 0.31 6.42
N ALA A 43 -8.09 0.83 5.68
CA ALA A 43 -6.76 1.13 6.20
C ALA A 43 -6.83 2.06 7.43
N ARG A 44 -7.63 3.12 7.34
CA ARG A 44 -7.86 4.06 8.44
C ARG A 44 -8.51 3.40 9.67
N ALA A 45 -9.49 2.52 9.45
CA ALA A 45 -10.17 1.82 10.53
C ALA A 45 -9.26 0.88 11.32
N PHE A 46 -8.16 0.41 10.71
CA PHE A 46 -7.21 -0.53 11.29
C PHE A 46 -5.82 0.05 11.53
N HIS A 47 -5.68 1.38 11.47
CA HIS A 47 -4.42 2.10 11.71
C HIS A 47 -3.26 1.66 10.78
N LEU A 48 -3.58 1.38 9.51
CA LEU A 48 -2.60 1.09 8.47
C LEU A 48 -2.19 2.40 7.78
N ASP A 49 -1.54 3.30 8.51
CA ASP A 49 -1.30 4.70 8.10
C ASP A 49 -0.58 4.82 6.75
N GLU A 50 0.37 3.92 6.45
CA GLU A 50 1.10 3.91 5.18
C GLU A 50 0.18 3.57 4.00
N VAL A 51 -0.71 2.58 4.17
CA VAL A 51 -1.69 2.18 3.15
C VAL A 51 -2.74 3.27 2.94
N GLU A 52 -3.20 3.91 4.02
CA GLU A 52 -4.12 5.05 3.97
C GLU A 52 -3.52 6.22 3.19
N GLY A 53 -2.27 6.59 3.49
CA GLY A 53 -1.57 7.68 2.81
C GLY A 53 -1.36 7.41 1.31
N LEU A 54 -0.99 6.18 0.95
CA LEU A 54 -0.87 5.77 -0.45
C LEU A 54 -2.22 5.84 -1.17
N ALA A 55 -3.31 5.44 -0.51
CA ALA A 55 -4.65 5.46 -1.09
C ALA A 55 -5.19 6.87 -1.29
N GLY A 56 -4.98 7.76 -0.31
CA GLY A 56 -5.34 9.17 -0.46
C GLY A 56 -4.53 9.88 -1.57
N THR A 57 -3.25 9.54 -1.70
CA THR A 57 -2.40 10.08 -2.78
C THR A 57 -2.89 9.58 -4.14
N LEU A 58 -3.23 8.29 -4.25
CA LEU A 58 -3.76 7.70 -5.49
C LEU A 58 -5.11 8.33 -5.87
N GLU A 59 -6.05 8.49 -4.93
CA GLU A 59 -7.33 9.16 -5.17
C GLU A 59 -7.15 10.59 -5.69
N SER A 60 -6.23 11.35 -5.10
CA SER A 60 -5.90 12.71 -5.54
C SER A 60 -5.31 12.70 -6.96
N ALA A 61 -4.39 11.76 -7.24
CA ALA A 61 -3.78 11.62 -8.55
C ALA A 61 -4.80 11.23 -9.62
N LEU A 62 -5.74 10.33 -9.31
CA LEU A 62 -6.83 9.93 -10.20
C LEU A 62 -7.77 11.09 -10.52
N SER A 63 -8.10 11.90 -9.52
CA SER A 63 -8.95 13.08 -9.69
C SER A 63 -8.30 14.14 -10.60
N LEU A 64 -6.97 14.24 -10.58
CA LEU A 64 -6.21 15.23 -11.35
C LEU A 64 -5.80 14.74 -12.75
N HIS A 65 -5.40 13.48 -12.90
CA HIS A 65 -4.74 12.96 -14.11
C HIS A 65 -5.49 11.79 -14.77
N GLY A 66 -6.56 11.27 -14.15
CA GLY A 66 -7.31 10.11 -14.63
C GLY A 66 -6.57 8.77 -14.46
N LEU A 67 -7.01 7.76 -15.23
CA LEU A 67 -6.48 6.39 -15.23
C LEU A 67 -5.10 6.29 -15.90
N GLY A 68 -4.10 6.92 -15.29
CA GLY A 68 -2.73 6.93 -15.82
C GLY A 68 -1.90 5.68 -15.47
N PRO A 69 -0.74 5.49 -16.10
CA PRO A 69 0.18 4.37 -15.82
C PRO A 69 0.70 4.36 -14.36
N VAL A 70 0.64 5.50 -13.67
CA VAL A 70 1.04 5.64 -12.26
C VAL A 70 0.21 4.81 -11.30
N VAL A 71 -1.02 4.43 -11.68
CA VAL A 71 -1.93 3.64 -10.83
C VAL A 71 -1.27 2.32 -10.42
N LEU A 72 -0.63 1.62 -11.37
CA LEU A 72 0.05 0.36 -11.09
C LEU A 72 1.19 0.53 -10.10
N SER A 73 1.94 1.63 -10.18
CA SER A 73 3.02 1.93 -9.23
C SER A 73 2.50 2.20 -7.81
N TYR A 74 1.34 2.84 -7.67
CA TYR A 74 0.72 3.02 -6.35
C TYR A 74 0.15 1.71 -5.80
N LEU A 75 -0.48 0.89 -6.64
CA LEU A 75 -0.99 -0.42 -6.23
C LEU A 75 0.14 -1.36 -5.79
N ASP A 76 1.27 -1.35 -6.49
CA ASP A 76 2.46 -2.12 -6.12
C ASP A 76 3.01 -1.68 -4.74
N ARG A 77 3.13 -0.37 -4.51
CA ARG A 77 3.53 0.15 -3.19
C ARG A 77 2.54 -0.20 -2.07
N MET A 78 1.23 -0.17 -2.34
CA MET A 78 0.24 -0.62 -1.36
C MET A 78 0.43 -2.10 -1.01
N ARG A 79 0.73 -2.93 -2.02
CA ARG A 79 1.01 -4.34 -1.83
C ARG A 79 2.19 -4.58 -0.90
N GLU A 80 3.28 -3.85 -1.12
CA GLU A 80 4.47 -3.89 -0.27
C GLU A 80 4.15 -3.44 1.17
N ALA A 81 3.43 -2.33 1.34
CA ALA A 81 3.06 -1.81 2.66
C ALA A 81 2.16 -2.78 3.45
N ILE A 82 1.18 -3.41 2.79
CA ILE A 82 0.33 -4.43 3.42
C ILE A 82 1.18 -5.65 3.84
N GLY A 83 2.10 -6.10 2.97
CA GLY A 83 2.98 -7.23 3.25
C GLY A 83 3.99 -6.96 4.39
N ALA A 84 4.48 -5.73 4.50
CA ALA A 84 5.36 -5.32 5.59
C ALA A 84 4.66 -5.35 6.96
N HIS A 85 3.34 -5.09 7.01
CA HIS A 85 2.52 -5.21 8.21
C HIS A 85 2.20 -6.64 8.64
N ALA A 86 2.35 -7.62 7.74
CA ALA A 86 2.16 -9.04 8.02
C ALA A 86 3.39 -9.68 8.71
N LEU A 87 4.56 -9.10 8.49
CA LEU A 87 5.80 -9.50 9.14
C LEU A 87 5.91 -8.73 10.47
N PRO A 88 6.17 -9.38 11.61
CA PRO A 88 6.61 -8.64 12.80
C PRO A 88 7.84 -7.81 12.40
N PRO A 89 8.01 -6.59 12.93
CA PRO A 89 9.11 -5.71 12.54
C PRO A 89 10.43 -6.46 12.77
N MET A 90 11.04 -6.97 11.69
CA MET A 90 12.44 -7.32 11.71
C MET A 90 13.17 -5.99 11.78
N ILE A 91 13.47 -5.56 13.00
CA ILE A 91 14.34 -4.41 13.28
C ILE A 91 15.56 -4.55 12.38
N PRO A 92 15.78 -3.69 11.37
CA PRO A 92 17.04 -3.70 10.67
C PRO A 92 18.09 -3.22 11.67
N ALA A 93 18.99 -4.12 12.07
CA ALA A 93 20.18 -3.74 12.82
C ALA A 93 20.91 -2.65 12.01
N PRO A 94 21.33 -1.53 12.62
CA PRO A 94 22.09 -0.51 11.90
C PRO A 94 23.42 -1.12 11.46
N MET A 95 23.58 -1.34 10.15
CA MET A 95 24.91 -1.52 9.56
C MET A 95 25.65 -0.21 9.78
N GLY A 96 26.64 -0.27 10.66
CA GLY A 96 27.39 0.88 11.16
C GLY A 96 27.95 1.75 10.04
N ALA A 97 27.72 3.05 10.18
CA ALA A 97 28.44 4.06 9.43
C ALA A 97 29.94 3.94 9.75
N ALA A 98 30.72 3.47 8.79
CA ALA A 98 32.17 3.53 8.84
C ALA A 98 32.59 5.00 8.73
N VAL A 99 32.83 5.64 9.87
CA VAL A 99 33.51 6.94 9.96
C VAL A 99 34.92 6.78 9.41
N VAL A 100 35.20 7.37 8.24
CA VAL A 100 36.55 7.54 7.72
C VAL A 100 37.20 8.73 8.45
N PRO A 101 38.31 8.56 9.19
CA PRO A 101 39.04 9.71 9.69
C PRO A 101 39.89 10.30 8.55
N LEU A 102 39.60 11.54 8.18
CA LEU A 102 40.48 12.37 7.36
C LEU A 102 41.67 12.79 8.24
N ARG A 103 42.86 12.22 7.99
CA ARG A 103 44.11 12.70 8.58
C ARG A 103 44.64 13.86 7.75
N ALA A 104 44.99 14.94 8.46
CA ALA A 104 45.70 16.12 7.96
C ALA A 104 47.12 15.81 7.50
#